data_AF-A0A6I1YM99-F1
#
_entry.id   AF-A0A6I1YM99-F1
#
_cell.length_a   1.000
_cell.length_b   1.000
_cell.length_c   1.000
_cell.angle_alpha   90.00
_cell.angle_beta   90.00
_cell.angle_gamma   90.00
#
_symmetry.space_group_name_H-M   'P 1'
#
loop_
_entity.id
_entity.type
_entity.pdbx_description
1 polymer ?
#
loop_
_entity_poly.entity_id
_entity_poly.type
_entity_poly.pdbx_seq_one_letter_code
_entity_poly.pdbx_strand_id
1 'polypeptide(L)'
;MGDRRDIRDTAERYLDGFTRTLAEVSATGRRLTREELKARRTLGEQAAEAGHGLRALIVAHLAATRAAWPAVPGPAESGLATLAAVEQAIDAFAEGYERAQRLTVRREEAARREFIDDLLYGRSDLGRLAERAERFGLHLSRAHAVAVAEGPSAYVEGGTVARRVEAAVLARFDSRSILLTTKNGRLLCVAPGDEDEILLHFAKQAYAATDGGRVAIGRPQHGAGGVVQSYEEALAALEMATRLGLAGPVLRAADLLVYPVLARDRQALVDLVSHTLGPLTRARGGATPLLDTLGTYFDSGCVAAEAARRLSLSVRALTYRLERIHKLTGADPADPTHRYMLQTAVIGARLLDWPNRSL
;
A
#
# COMPACT_ATOMS: atom_id res chain seq x y z
N MET A 1 41.91 -14.06 -7.65
CA MET A 1 42.08 -15.54 -7.52
C MET A 1 41.61 -16.08 -6.15
N GLY A 2 41.21 -15.24 -5.18
CA GLY A 2 40.64 -15.67 -3.88
C GLY A 2 39.14 -16.03 -3.92
N ASP A 3 38.35 -15.31 -4.71
CA ASP A 3 36.87 -15.44 -4.77
C ASP A 3 36.37 -16.82 -5.28
N ARG A 4 37.13 -17.47 -6.18
CA ARG A 4 36.78 -18.80 -6.73
C ARG A 4 37.10 -19.98 -5.80
N ARG A 5 38.00 -19.81 -4.82
CA ARG A 5 38.30 -20.86 -3.83
C ARG A 5 37.26 -20.88 -2.72
N ASP A 6 36.86 -19.70 -2.26
CA ASP A 6 35.86 -19.53 -1.20
C ASP A 6 34.49 -20.11 -1.61
N ILE A 7 34.06 -19.87 -2.87
CA ILE A 7 32.83 -20.46 -3.44
C ILE A 7 32.92 -22.00 -3.57
N ARG A 8 34.13 -22.55 -3.78
CA ARG A 8 34.33 -23.99 -4.00
C ARG A 8 34.27 -24.76 -2.68
N ASP A 9 34.95 -24.27 -1.65
CA ASP A 9 34.95 -24.85 -0.30
C ASP A 9 33.54 -24.72 0.34
N THR A 10 32.84 -23.63 0.05
CA THR A 10 31.46 -23.41 0.53
C THR A 10 30.45 -24.33 -0.16
N ALA A 11 30.60 -24.58 -1.46
CA ALA A 11 29.73 -25.49 -2.21
C ALA A 11 29.92 -26.96 -1.78
N GLU A 12 31.14 -27.36 -1.37
CA GLU A 12 31.44 -28.72 -0.90
C GLU A 12 30.59 -29.13 0.32
N ARG A 13 30.33 -28.20 1.25
CA ARG A 13 29.45 -28.45 2.40
C ARG A 13 28.02 -28.81 2.00
N TYR A 14 27.48 -28.17 0.96
CA TYR A 14 26.11 -28.42 0.49
C TYR A 14 26.00 -29.58 -0.49
N LEU A 15 27.13 -30.13 -0.93
CA LEU A 15 27.25 -31.37 -1.69
C LEU A 15 27.49 -32.59 -0.80
N ASP A 16 27.54 -32.44 0.52
CA ASP A 16 27.85 -33.52 1.45
C ASP A 16 26.96 -34.75 1.20
N GLY A 17 27.57 -35.93 1.10
CA GLY A 17 26.89 -37.20 0.81
C GLY A 17 26.31 -37.35 -0.60
N PHE A 18 26.24 -36.31 -1.43
CA PHE A 18 25.59 -36.34 -2.75
C PHE A 18 26.27 -37.32 -3.72
N THR A 19 27.59 -37.19 -3.90
CA THR A 19 28.36 -38.02 -4.83
C THR A 19 28.40 -39.49 -4.40
N ARG A 20 28.49 -39.76 -3.10
CA ARG A 20 28.42 -41.13 -2.54
C ARG A 20 27.06 -41.78 -2.84
N THR A 21 25.97 -41.08 -2.58
CA THR A 21 24.63 -41.58 -2.87
C THR A 21 24.44 -41.84 -4.37
N LEU A 22 24.95 -40.97 -5.25
CA LEU A 22 24.91 -41.21 -6.70
C LEU A 22 25.71 -42.44 -7.12
N ALA A 23 26.89 -42.67 -6.53
CA ALA A 23 27.70 -43.86 -6.82
C ALA A 23 26.96 -45.15 -6.41
N GLU A 24 26.29 -45.15 -5.26
CA GLU A 24 25.47 -46.28 -4.80
C GLU A 24 24.26 -46.53 -5.69
N VAL A 25 23.55 -45.47 -6.11
CA VAL A 25 22.44 -45.58 -7.06
C VAL A 25 22.92 -46.13 -8.40
N SER A 26 24.07 -45.65 -8.88
CA SER A 26 24.63 -46.13 -10.14
C SER A 26 25.00 -47.62 -10.08
N ALA A 27 25.54 -48.08 -8.96
CA ALA A 27 25.90 -49.48 -8.75
C ALA A 27 24.69 -50.40 -8.57
N THR A 28 23.59 -49.92 -7.99
CA THR A 28 22.47 -50.78 -7.55
C THR A 28 21.18 -50.59 -8.37
N GLY A 29 21.05 -49.50 -9.12
CA GLY A 29 19.81 -49.09 -9.80
C GLY A 29 18.69 -48.68 -8.84
N ARG A 30 18.96 -48.55 -7.54
CA ARG A 30 17.95 -48.20 -6.53
C ARG A 30 17.47 -46.75 -6.66
N ARG A 31 16.29 -46.44 -6.14
CA ARG A 31 15.83 -45.06 -5.95
C ARG A 31 16.39 -44.44 -4.67
N LEU A 32 16.34 -43.10 -4.59
CA LEU A 32 16.65 -42.39 -3.35
C LEU A 32 15.63 -42.74 -2.26
N THR A 33 16.13 -42.93 -1.05
CA THR A 33 15.32 -43.17 0.13
C THR A 33 14.69 -41.86 0.63
N ARG A 34 13.65 -41.98 1.46
CA ARG A 34 13.01 -40.80 2.09
C ARG A 34 13.99 -39.99 2.95
N GLU A 35 14.91 -40.67 3.65
CA GLU A 35 15.92 -40.01 4.49
C GLU A 35 16.97 -39.28 3.64
N GLU A 36 17.40 -39.83 2.51
CA GLU A 36 18.31 -39.13 1.59
C GLU A 36 17.68 -37.86 1.00
N LEU A 37 16.40 -37.94 0.60
CA LEU A 37 15.65 -36.77 0.12
C LEU A 37 15.44 -35.73 1.23
N LYS A 38 15.16 -36.18 2.46
CA LYS A 38 15.06 -35.28 3.63
C LYS A 38 16.38 -34.57 3.91
N ALA A 39 17.51 -35.29 3.85
CA ALA A 39 18.83 -34.69 4.00
C ALA A 39 19.12 -33.65 2.91
N ARG A 40 18.71 -33.89 1.65
CA ARG A 40 18.83 -32.89 0.57
C ARG A 40 18.01 -31.64 0.87
N ARG A 41 16.75 -31.78 1.32
CA ARG A 41 15.91 -30.64 1.75
C ARG A 41 16.58 -29.82 2.84
N THR A 42 17.09 -30.46 3.88
CA THR A 42 17.75 -29.78 5.01
C THR A 42 19.01 -29.03 4.58
N LEU A 43 19.82 -29.58 3.66
CA LEU A 43 20.95 -28.85 3.09
C LEU A 43 20.49 -27.65 2.24
N GLY A 44 19.39 -27.78 1.50
CA GLY A 44 18.75 -26.68 0.80
C GLY A 44 18.30 -25.56 1.74
N GLU A 45 17.66 -25.91 2.86
CA GLU A 45 17.25 -24.97 3.91
C GLU A 45 18.47 -24.23 4.50
N GLN A 46 19.51 -24.96 4.91
CA GLN A 46 20.75 -24.37 5.45
C GLN A 46 21.47 -23.48 4.44
N ALA A 47 21.41 -23.81 3.15
CA ALA A 47 22.03 -23.01 2.09
C ALA A 47 21.30 -21.67 1.90
N ALA A 48 19.96 -21.69 1.97
CA ALA A 48 19.15 -20.48 1.94
C ALA A 48 19.41 -19.59 3.16
N GLU A 49 19.48 -20.17 4.36
CA GLU A 49 19.78 -19.46 5.61
C GLU A 49 21.18 -18.83 5.60
N ALA A 50 22.15 -19.46 4.94
CA ALA A 50 23.49 -18.92 4.76
C ALA A 50 23.61 -17.89 3.61
N GLY A 51 22.52 -17.61 2.88
CA GLY A 51 22.49 -16.58 1.83
C GLY A 51 23.12 -16.96 0.50
N HIS A 52 23.34 -18.25 0.24
CA HIS A 52 23.96 -18.70 -1.01
C HIS A 52 22.96 -18.74 -2.17
N GLY A 53 23.35 -18.26 -3.36
CA GLY A 53 22.46 -18.26 -4.52
C GLY A 53 22.13 -19.67 -5.03
N LEU A 54 20.84 -20.03 -5.08
CA LEU A 54 20.35 -21.33 -5.57
C LEU A 54 20.96 -21.74 -6.92
N ARG A 55 21.05 -20.79 -7.87
CA ARG A 55 21.63 -21.06 -9.20
C ARG A 55 23.07 -21.59 -9.12
N ALA A 56 23.91 -21.01 -8.26
CA ALA A 56 25.30 -21.43 -8.12
C ALA A 56 25.39 -22.84 -7.52
N LEU A 57 24.52 -23.15 -6.55
CA LEU A 57 24.45 -24.46 -5.89
C LEU A 57 23.95 -25.55 -6.84
N ILE A 58 22.95 -25.27 -7.68
CA ILE A 58 22.49 -26.21 -8.72
C ILE A 58 23.63 -26.50 -9.72
N VAL A 59 24.34 -25.46 -10.17
CA VAL A 59 25.51 -25.63 -11.06
C VAL A 59 26.60 -26.48 -10.39
N ALA A 60 26.82 -26.32 -9.09
CA ALA A 60 27.76 -27.14 -8.33
C ALA A 60 27.32 -28.61 -8.26
N HIS A 61 26.03 -28.89 -8.03
CA HIS A 61 25.47 -30.25 -8.06
C HIS A 61 25.67 -30.90 -9.43
N LEU A 62 25.39 -30.19 -10.52
CA LEU A 62 25.60 -30.70 -11.88
C LEU A 62 27.10 -30.92 -12.20
N ALA A 63 27.99 -30.09 -11.69
CA ALA A 63 29.43 -30.27 -11.83
C ALA A 63 29.91 -31.52 -11.06
N ALA A 64 29.42 -31.72 -9.84
CA ALA A 64 29.72 -32.91 -9.03
C ALA A 64 29.20 -34.19 -9.69
N THR A 65 27.99 -34.17 -10.25
CA THR A 65 27.43 -35.29 -11.03
C THR A 65 28.32 -35.63 -12.23
N ARG A 66 28.79 -34.63 -12.99
CA ARG A 66 29.68 -34.88 -14.14
C ARG A 66 31.02 -35.47 -13.73
N ALA A 67 31.59 -35.01 -12.62
CA ALA A 67 32.86 -35.51 -12.11
C ALA A 67 32.76 -36.94 -11.55
N ALA A 68 31.62 -37.26 -10.93
CA ALA A 68 31.33 -38.58 -10.38
C ALA A 68 30.66 -39.53 -11.40
N TRP A 69 30.48 -39.11 -12.65
CA TRP A 69 29.81 -39.90 -13.65
C TRP A 69 30.60 -41.18 -13.94
N PRO A 70 29.97 -42.37 -13.99
CA PRO A 70 30.68 -43.62 -14.22
C PRO A 70 31.39 -43.60 -15.59
N ALA A 71 32.70 -43.90 -15.59
CA ALA A 71 33.48 -44.05 -16.82
C ALA A 71 33.20 -45.38 -17.56
N VAL A 72 32.63 -46.37 -16.85
CA VAL A 72 32.26 -47.69 -17.40
C VAL A 72 30.73 -47.79 -17.38
N PRO A 73 30.06 -48.04 -18.52
CA PRO A 73 28.61 -48.19 -18.54
C PRO A 73 28.18 -49.42 -17.74
N GLY A 74 27.35 -49.23 -16.71
CA GLY A 74 26.50 -50.30 -16.19
C GLY A 74 25.38 -50.67 -17.18
N PRO A 75 24.48 -51.61 -16.84
CA PRO A 75 23.28 -51.83 -17.64
C PRO A 75 22.52 -50.52 -17.89
N ALA A 76 21.86 -50.36 -19.04
CA ALA A 76 21.23 -49.10 -19.45
C ALA A 76 20.26 -48.52 -18.39
N GLU A 77 19.64 -49.40 -17.60
CA GLU A 77 18.76 -49.06 -16.47
C GLU A 77 19.49 -48.30 -15.34
N SER A 78 20.78 -48.57 -15.10
CA SER A 78 21.60 -47.87 -14.08
C SER A 78 21.88 -46.42 -14.45
N GLY A 79 22.03 -46.10 -15.75
CA GLY A 79 22.22 -44.73 -16.22
C GLY A 79 20.96 -43.89 -16.02
N LEU A 80 19.80 -44.44 -16.39
CA LEU A 80 18.49 -43.80 -16.16
C LEU A 80 18.17 -43.65 -14.66
N ALA A 81 18.49 -44.66 -13.83
CA ALA A 81 18.32 -44.58 -12.38
C ALA A 81 19.20 -43.48 -11.77
N THR A 82 20.45 -43.32 -12.24
CA THR A 82 21.36 -42.27 -11.78
C THR A 82 20.84 -40.89 -12.16
N LEU A 83 20.36 -40.69 -13.39
CA LEU A 83 19.73 -39.43 -13.81
C LEU A 83 18.49 -39.10 -12.97
N ALA A 84 17.62 -40.08 -12.75
CA ALA A 84 16.44 -39.90 -11.89
C ALA A 84 16.81 -39.56 -10.45
N ALA A 85 17.90 -40.11 -9.91
CA ALA A 85 18.38 -39.75 -8.58
C ALA A 85 18.98 -38.34 -8.54
N VAL A 86 19.68 -37.89 -9.59
CA VAL A 86 20.16 -36.50 -9.69
C VAL A 86 18.98 -35.55 -9.71
N GLU A 87 17.95 -35.83 -10.51
CA GLU A 87 16.73 -35.03 -10.58
C GLU A 87 16.05 -34.95 -9.21
N GLN A 88 15.78 -36.09 -8.58
CA GLN A 88 15.14 -36.15 -7.26
C GLN A 88 15.95 -35.42 -6.17
N ALA A 89 17.28 -35.51 -6.21
CA ALA A 89 18.14 -34.86 -5.22
C ALA A 89 18.18 -33.34 -5.41
N ILE A 90 18.28 -32.85 -6.66
CA ILE A 90 18.25 -31.42 -6.97
C ILE A 90 16.86 -30.83 -6.66
N ASP A 91 15.79 -31.55 -7.01
CA ASP A 91 14.41 -31.14 -6.70
C ASP A 91 14.19 -31.04 -5.18
N ALA A 92 14.57 -32.06 -4.42
CA ALA A 92 14.49 -32.03 -2.96
C ALA A 92 15.34 -30.90 -2.34
N PHE A 93 16.53 -30.64 -2.87
CA PHE A 93 17.36 -29.51 -2.43
C PHE A 93 16.69 -28.16 -2.72
N ALA A 94 16.19 -27.96 -3.94
CA ALA A 94 15.49 -26.75 -4.35
C ALA A 94 14.20 -26.54 -3.53
N GLU A 95 13.44 -27.60 -3.26
CA GLU A 95 12.24 -27.56 -2.41
C GLU A 95 12.57 -27.03 -1.00
N GLY A 96 13.62 -27.55 -0.37
CA GLY A 96 14.08 -27.09 0.95
C GLY A 96 14.55 -25.62 0.92
N TYR A 97 15.33 -25.27 -0.09
CA TYR A 97 15.81 -23.89 -0.28
C TYR A 97 14.66 -22.90 -0.45
N GLU A 98 13.72 -23.17 -1.35
CA GLU A 98 12.57 -22.31 -1.60
C GLU A 98 11.67 -22.19 -0.38
N ARG A 99 11.48 -23.29 0.37
CA ARG A 99 10.71 -23.29 1.61
C ARG A 99 11.34 -22.37 2.65
N ALA A 100 12.64 -22.47 2.88
CA ALA A 100 13.37 -21.61 3.81
C ALA A 100 13.32 -20.13 3.39
N GLN A 101 13.48 -19.85 2.09
CA GLN A 101 13.38 -18.49 1.57
C GLN A 101 11.96 -17.91 1.76
N ARG A 102 10.91 -18.68 1.46
CA ARG A 102 9.51 -18.28 1.68
C ARG A 102 9.21 -18.04 3.16
N LEU A 103 9.73 -18.87 4.06
CA LEU A 103 9.58 -18.69 5.50
C LEU A 103 10.27 -17.41 5.99
N THR A 104 11.45 -17.10 5.45
CA THR A 104 12.18 -15.86 5.77
C THR A 104 11.40 -14.63 5.34
N VAL A 105 10.91 -14.60 4.09
CA VAL A 105 10.07 -13.51 3.59
C VAL A 105 8.83 -13.32 4.46
N ARG A 106 8.11 -14.41 4.78
CA ARG A 106 6.93 -14.33 5.65
C ARG A 106 7.23 -13.82 7.06
N ARG A 107 8.37 -14.20 7.63
CA ARG A 107 8.82 -13.71 8.96
C ARG A 107 9.13 -12.22 8.89
N GLU A 108 9.78 -11.77 7.83
CA GLU A 108 10.08 -10.36 7.62
C GLU A 108 8.81 -9.51 7.42
N GLU A 109 7.89 -9.98 6.57
CA GLU A 109 6.56 -9.38 6.39
C GLU A 109 5.80 -9.31 7.72
N ALA A 110 5.84 -10.39 8.53
CA ALA A 110 5.19 -10.42 9.83
C ALA A 110 5.81 -9.43 10.84
N ALA A 111 7.15 -9.36 10.90
CA ALA A 111 7.85 -8.42 11.77
C ALA A 111 7.60 -6.96 11.37
N ARG A 112 7.51 -6.69 10.05
CA ARG A 112 7.17 -5.38 9.48
C ARG A 112 5.74 -4.97 9.88
N ARG A 113 4.78 -5.89 9.78
CA ARG A 113 3.38 -5.66 10.17
C ARG A 113 3.24 -5.37 11.65
N GLU A 114 3.85 -6.21 12.49
CA GLU A 114 3.87 -6.02 13.95
C GLU A 114 4.48 -4.65 14.30
N PHE A 115 5.56 -4.25 13.63
CA PHE A 115 6.17 -2.94 13.83
C PHE A 115 5.23 -1.79 13.46
N ILE A 116 4.52 -1.89 12.33
CA ILE A 116 3.53 -0.89 11.93
C ILE A 116 2.36 -0.81 12.92
N ASP A 117 1.90 -1.95 13.44
CA ASP A 117 0.86 -1.97 14.46
C ASP A 117 1.34 -1.35 15.77
N ASP A 118 2.55 -1.68 16.20
CA ASP A 118 3.19 -1.06 17.36
C ASP A 118 3.33 0.45 17.20
N LEU A 119 3.77 0.89 16.01
CA LEU A 119 3.97 2.30 15.66
C LEU A 119 2.65 3.06 15.66
N LEU A 120 1.63 2.52 15.00
CA LEU A 120 0.34 3.20 14.81
C LEU A 120 -0.55 3.17 16.07
N TYR A 121 -0.39 2.20 16.97
CA TYR A 121 -1.20 2.09 18.18
C TYR A 121 -0.43 2.41 19.47
N GLY A 122 0.84 2.80 19.37
CA GLY A 122 1.67 3.18 20.51
C GLY A 122 1.84 2.08 21.55
N ARG A 123 1.82 0.81 21.13
CA ARG A 123 1.83 -0.36 22.04
C ARG A 123 3.22 -0.79 22.49
N SER A 124 4.27 -0.10 22.05
CA SER A 124 5.66 -0.47 22.30
C SER A 124 6.47 0.67 22.91
N ASP A 125 7.53 0.30 23.64
CA ASP A 125 8.53 1.23 24.16
C ASP A 125 9.29 1.94 23.02
N LEU A 126 9.56 3.23 23.18
CA LEU A 126 10.19 4.07 22.15
C LEU A 126 11.59 3.57 21.76
N GLY A 127 12.35 2.97 22.69
CA GLY A 127 13.68 2.42 22.40
C GLY A 127 13.62 1.20 21.48
N ARG A 128 12.67 0.29 21.73
CA ARG A 128 12.44 -0.88 20.86
C ARG A 128 11.87 -0.49 19.49
N LEU A 129 10.99 0.52 19.46
CA LEU A 129 10.49 1.08 18.21
C LEU A 129 11.62 1.68 17.38
N ALA A 130 12.55 2.42 18.00
CA ALA A 130 13.69 3.02 17.30
C ALA A 130 14.64 1.98 16.71
N GLU A 131 14.99 0.93 17.46
CA GLU A 131 15.84 -0.18 16.97
C GLU A 131 15.22 -0.89 15.76
N ARG A 132 13.91 -1.14 15.81
CA ARG A 132 13.17 -1.77 14.70
C ARG A 132 12.96 -0.81 13.52
N ALA A 133 12.82 0.49 13.77
CA ALA A 133 12.55 1.49 12.74
C ALA A 133 13.67 1.57 11.71
N GLU A 134 14.94 1.62 12.15
CA GLU A 134 16.08 1.66 11.22
C GLU A 134 16.14 0.43 10.32
N ARG A 135 15.82 -0.76 10.85
CA ARG A 135 15.75 -2.00 10.05
C ARG A 135 14.72 -1.91 8.92
N PHE A 136 13.64 -1.15 9.10
CA PHE A 136 12.59 -0.96 8.11
C PHE A 136 12.72 0.36 7.35
N GLY A 137 13.87 1.03 7.46
CA GLY A 137 14.18 2.26 6.74
C GLY A 137 13.52 3.52 7.29
N LEU A 138 13.04 3.51 8.53
CA LEU A 138 12.50 4.69 9.18
C LEU A 138 13.52 5.32 10.12
N HIS A 139 14.03 6.48 9.74
CA HIS A 139 14.93 7.26 10.59
C HIS A 139 14.14 8.22 11.47
N LEU A 140 13.71 7.77 12.66
CA LEU A 140 12.81 8.55 13.54
C LEU A 140 13.33 9.96 13.94
N SER A 141 14.59 10.29 13.69
CA SER A 141 15.13 11.65 13.83
C SER A 141 14.63 12.64 12.76
N ARG A 142 14.08 12.14 11.64
CA ARG A 142 13.61 12.94 10.50
C ARG A 142 12.09 13.04 10.46
N ALA A 143 11.60 14.03 9.72
CA ALA A 143 10.20 14.09 9.34
C ALA A 143 9.85 12.98 8.34
N HIS A 144 8.67 12.39 8.49
CA HIS A 144 8.10 11.41 7.57
C HIS A 144 6.70 11.84 7.16
N ALA A 145 6.34 11.50 5.93
CA ALA A 145 4.97 11.62 5.44
C ALA A 145 4.45 10.24 5.04
N VAL A 146 3.14 10.08 5.16
CA VAL A 146 2.42 8.83 4.89
C VAL A 146 1.42 9.06 3.77
N ALA A 147 1.53 8.27 2.72
CA ALA A 147 0.51 8.14 1.70
C ALA A 147 -0.34 6.89 1.95
N VAL A 148 -1.66 7.02 1.81
CA VAL A 148 -2.64 5.95 2.00
C VAL A 148 -3.47 5.81 0.74
N ALA A 149 -3.35 4.66 0.08
CA ALA A 149 -4.14 4.32 -1.10
C ALA A 149 -5.37 3.48 -0.74
N GLU A 150 -6.52 3.90 -1.26
CA GLU A 150 -7.81 3.24 -1.16
C GLU A 150 -8.30 2.90 -2.58
N GLY A 151 -8.39 1.62 -2.88
CA GLY A 151 -8.84 1.11 -4.18
C GLY A 151 -10.33 0.81 -4.21
N PRO A 152 -10.91 0.52 -5.40
CA PRO A 152 -12.28 0.01 -5.53
C PRO A 152 -12.50 -1.33 -4.81
N SER A 153 -11.41 -2.08 -4.62
CA SER A 153 -11.37 -3.30 -3.81
C SER A 153 -10.25 -3.17 -2.77
N ALA A 154 -10.45 -3.83 -1.63
CA ALA A 154 -9.47 -3.84 -0.55
C ALA A 154 -8.13 -4.42 -1.03
N TYR A 155 -7.03 -3.74 -0.70
CA TYR A 155 -5.69 -4.27 -0.88
C TYR A 155 -5.49 -5.47 0.04
N VAL A 156 -5.05 -6.59 -0.56
CA VAL A 156 -4.70 -7.81 0.16
C VAL A 156 -3.20 -7.85 0.39
N GLU A 157 -2.81 -8.25 1.59
CA GLU A 157 -1.40 -8.44 1.95
C GLU A 157 -0.74 -9.47 1.04
N GLY A 158 0.43 -9.14 0.49
CA GLY A 158 1.11 -9.97 -0.51
C GLY A 158 0.32 -10.18 -1.81
N GLY A 159 -0.79 -9.46 -1.99
CA GLY A 159 -1.62 -9.50 -3.19
C GLY A 159 -0.87 -8.96 -4.41
N THR A 160 -1.32 -9.38 -5.60
CA THR A 160 -0.67 -9.02 -6.89
C THR A 160 -0.59 -7.51 -7.12
N VAL A 161 -1.66 -6.78 -6.77
CA VAL A 161 -1.72 -5.32 -6.89
C VAL A 161 -0.72 -4.64 -5.96
N ALA A 162 -0.71 -5.02 -4.67
CA ALA A 162 0.21 -4.46 -3.67
C ALA A 162 1.68 -4.72 -4.06
N ARG A 163 2.01 -5.96 -4.45
CA ARG A 163 3.35 -6.33 -4.93
C ARG A 163 3.78 -5.58 -6.18
N ARG A 164 2.85 -5.33 -7.12
CA ARG A 164 3.15 -4.55 -8.33
C ARG A 164 3.50 -3.10 -7.98
N VAL A 165 2.73 -2.47 -7.10
CA VAL A 165 3.00 -1.11 -6.64
C VAL A 165 4.33 -1.06 -5.88
N GLU A 166 4.57 -2.02 -4.98
CA GLU A 166 5.81 -2.12 -4.22
C GLU A 166 7.03 -2.29 -5.13
N ALA A 167 7.00 -3.24 -6.06
CA ALA A 167 8.07 -3.43 -7.02
C ALA A 167 8.34 -2.18 -7.87
N ALA A 168 7.29 -1.44 -8.27
CA ALA A 168 7.45 -0.22 -9.06
C ALA A 168 8.10 0.93 -8.27
N VAL A 169 7.72 1.10 -7.00
CA VAL A 169 8.33 2.12 -6.12
C VAL A 169 9.80 1.76 -5.84
N LEU A 170 10.07 0.52 -5.44
CA LEU A 170 11.42 0.07 -5.08
C LEU A 170 12.36 -0.06 -6.30
N ALA A 171 11.83 -0.15 -7.52
CA ALA A 171 12.64 -0.10 -8.73
C ALA A 171 13.19 1.31 -9.04
N ARG A 172 12.55 2.35 -8.50
CA ARG A 172 12.92 3.75 -8.76
C ARG A 172 13.68 4.40 -7.61
N PHE A 173 13.36 4.02 -6.38
CA PHE A 173 13.88 4.66 -5.17
C PHE A 173 14.60 3.67 -4.27
N ASP A 174 15.52 4.18 -3.43
CA ASP A 174 16.24 3.35 -2.47
C ASP A 174 15.26 2.78 -1.44
N SER A 175 15.32 1.46 -1.21
CA SER A 175 14.46 0.76 -0.27
C SER A 175 14.78 1.10 1.20
N ARG A 176 15.94 1.70 1.45
CA ARG A 176 16.45 1.99 2.80
C ARG A 176 15.72 3.11 3.54
N SER A 177 14.85 3.86 2.88
CA SER A 177 14.09 4.96 3.50
C SER A 177 12.57 4.82 3.35
N ILE A 178 12.10 3.75 2.72
CA ILE A 178 10.70 3.60 2.31
C ILE A 178 10.09 2.37 2.97
N LEU A 179 8.95 2.56 3.63
CA LEU A 179 8.18 1.47 4.20
C LEU A 179 6.82 1.33 3.51
N LEU A 180 6.62 0.20 2.84
CA LEU A 180 5.38 -0.19 2.19
C LEU A 180 4.70 -1.33 2.95
N THR A 181 3.40 -1.18 3.18
CA THR A 181 2.61 -2.17 3.91
C THR A 181 1.13 -2.08 3.56
N THR A 182 0.34 -3.09 3.90
CA THR A 182 -1.12 -3.06 3.80
C THR A 182 -1.76 -3.05 5.19
N LYS A 183 -2.77 -2.21 5.40
CA LYS A 183 -3.52 -2.15 6.65
C LYS A 183 -4.99 -1.81 6.37
N ASN A 184 -5.91 -2.57 6.99
CA ASN A 184 -7.36 -2.35 6.87
C ASN A 184 -7.85 -2.22 5.41
N GLY A 185 -7.33 -3.06 4.50
CA GLY A 185 -7.69 -3.02 3.08
C GLY A 185 -7.10 -1.83 2.30
N ARG A 186 -6.16 -1.07 2.88
CA ARG A 186 -5.47 0.06 2.25
C ARG A 186 -3.99 -0.25 2.11
N LEU A 187 -3.36 0.33 1.09
CA LEU A 187 -1.91 0.25 0.88
C LEU A 187 -1.27 1.55 1.40
N LEU A 188 -0.24 1.43 2.23
CA LEU A 188 0.43 2.54 2.89
C LEU A 188 1.86 2.65 2.37
N CYS A 189 2.33 3.87 2.19
CA CYS A 189 3.73 4.21 1.92
C CYS A 189 4.18 5.26 2.92
N VAL A 190 5.19 4.94 3.72
CA VAL A 190 5.89 5.89 4.58
C VAL A 190 7.22 6.23 3.92
N ALA A 191 7.50 7.52 3.78
CA ALA A 191 8.73 8.02 3.17
C ALA A 191 9.24 9.25 3.94
N PRO A 192 10.51 9.66 3.73
CA PRO A 192 11.04 10.91 4.27
C PRO A 192 10.21 12.11 3.82
N GLY A 193 10.00 13.05 4.73
CA GLY A 193 9.11 14.19 4.52
C GLY A 193 9.58 15.20 3.48
N ASP A 194 10.87 15.18 3.15
CA ASP A 194 11.51 15.98 2.11
C ASP A 194 11.54 15.29 0.73
N GLU A 195 11.10 14.03 0.64
CA GLU A 195 11.10 13.22 -0.58
C GLU A 195 9.67 13.01 -1.13
N ASP A 196 8.94 14.10 -1.34
CA ASP A 196 7.54 14.09 -1.81
C ASP A 196 7.33 13.33 -3.14
N GLU A 197 8.37 13.26 -3.98
CA GLU A 197 8.34 12.51 -5.23
C GLU A 197 8.10 11.00 -5.05
N ILE A 198 8.52 10.43 -3.92
CA ILE A 198 8.26 9.01 -3.59
C ILE A 198 6.77 8.79 -3.43
N LEU A 199 6.11 9.64 -2.62
CA LEU A 199 4.69 9.52 -2.31
C LEU A 199 3.82 9.80 -3.53
N LEU A 200 4.22 10.75 -4.37
CA LEU A 200 3.56 11.00 -5.65
C LEU A 200 3.72 9.83 -6.63
N HIS A 201 4.91 9.23 -6.70
CA HIS A 201 5.13 8.05 -7.53
C HIS A 201 4.29 6.86 -7.04
N PHE A 202 4.29 6.62 -5.72
CA PHE A 202 3.42 5.62 -5.09
C PHE A 202 1.95 5.86 -5.46
N ALA A 203 1.48 7.10 -5.33
CA ALA A 203 0.11 7.46 -5.67
C ALA A 203 -0.24 7.15 -7.13
N LYS A 204 0.66 7.51 -8.05
CA LYS A 204 0.52 7.20 -9.48
C LYS A 204 0.45 5.69 -9.74
N GLN A 205 1.32 4.90 -9.11
CA GLN A 205 1.33 3.44 -9.28
C GLN A 205 0.08 2.79 -8.69
N ALA A 206 -0.35 3.22 -7.49
CA ALA A 206 -1.58 2.72 -6.87
C ALA A 206 -2.83 3.03 -7.71
N TYR A 207 -2.91 4.24 -8.26
CA TYR A 207 -3.98 4.64 -9.18
C TYR A 207 -4.00 3.77 -10.43
N ALA A 208 -2.86 3.68 -11.14
CA ALA A 208 -2.73 2.87 -12.35
C ALA A 208 -2.99 1.38 -12.08
N ALA A 209 -2.68 0.91 -10.87
CA ALA A 209 -2.83 -0.48 -10.52
C ALA A 209 -4.27 -0.90 -10.20
N THR A 210 -5.15 0.06 -9.90
CA THR A 210 -6.54 -0.18 -9.49
C THR A 210 -7.58 0.40 -10.43
N ASP A 211 -7.16 1.16 -11.44
CA ASP A 211 -8.02 1.79 -12.45
C ASP A 211 -9.15 2.64 -11.84
N GLY A 212 -8.82 3.45 -10.82
CA GLY A 212 -9.79 4.36 -10.20
C GLY A 212 -9.71 4.52 -8.68
N GLY A 213 -8.69 3.96 -8.01
CA GLY A 213 -8.46 4.22 -6.59
C GLY A 213 -8.14 5.69 -6.28
N ARG A 214 -8.07 6.05 -4.99
CA ARG A 214 -7.62 7.36 -4.51
C ARG A 214 -6.46 7.19 -3.56
N VAL A 215 -5.56 8.17 -3.53
CA VAL A 215 -4.45 8.21 -2.58
C VAL A 215 -4.48 9.53 -1.82
N ALA A 216 -4.43 9.47 -0.50
CA ALA A 216 -4.26 10.66 0.34
C ALA A 216 -2.85 10.70 0.94
N ILE A 217 -2.26 11.89 0.98
CA ILE A 217 -0.92 12.13 1.52
C ILE A 217 -1.05 13.06 2.72
N GLY A 218 -0.63 12.57 3.89
CA GLY A 218 -0.52 13.38 5.11
C GLY A 218 0.68 14.31 5.06
N ARG A 219 0.72 15.29 5.96
CA ARG A 219 1.85 16.23 6.00
C ARG A 219 3.08 15.59 6.63
N PRO A 220 4.29 16.03 6.26
CA PRO A 220 5.52 15.65 6.96
C PRO A 220 5.45 15.98 8.45
N GLN A 221 5.74 15.00 9.31
CA GLN A 221 5.77 15.15 10.77
C GLN A 221 6.98 14.41 11.36
N HIS A 222 7.53 14.90 12.47
CA HIS A 222 8.77 14.38 13.06
C HIS A 222 8.52 13.22 14.03
N GLY A 223 9.46 12.28 14.07
CA GLY A 223 9.44 11.18 15.05
C GLY A 223 8.41 10.10 14.74
N ALA A 224 8.41 9.07 15.61
CA ALA A 224 7.45 7.97 15.53
C ALA A 224 6.00 8.46 15.61
N GLY A 225 5.70 9.37 16.55
CA GLY A 225 4.38 10.01 16.66
C GLY A 225 4.01 10.81 15.41
N GLY A 226 4.99 11.39 14.72
CA GLY A 226 4.76 12.08 13.46
C GLY A 226 4.26 11.17 12.33
N VAL A 227 4.80 9.95 12.23
CA VAL A 227 4.28 8.96 11.26
C VAL A 227 2.80 8.67 11.51
N VAL A 228 2.41 8.51 12.78
CA VAL A 228 1.00 8.29 13.17
C VAL A 228 0.15 9.48 12.79
N GLN A 229 0.58 10.70 13.13
CA GLN A 229 -0.15 11.92 12.81
C GLN A 229 -0.31 12.10 11.29
N SER A 230 0.73 11.88 10.50
CA SER A 230 0.63 11.93 9.04
C SER A 230 -0.31 10.86 8.49
N TYR A 231 -0.32 9.66 9.08
CA TYR A 231 -1.24 8.61 8.69
C TYR A 231 -2.70 9.00 8.98
N GLU A 232 -2.99 9.52 10.17
CA GLU A 232 -4.32 10.00 10.55
C GLU A 232 -4.80 11.16 9.66
N GLU A 233 -3.91 12.09 9.31
CA GLU A 233 -4.20 13.17 8.37
C GLU A 233 -4.58 12.64 6.98
N ALA A 234 -3.88 11.62 6.48
CA ALA A 234 -4.21 10.98 5.21
C ALA A 234 -5.58 10.27 5.27
N LEU A 235 -5.89 9.59 6.38
CA LEU A 235 -7.21 8.97 6.57
C LEU A 235 -8.34 10.01 6.62
N ALA A 236 -8.15 11.10 7.36
CA ALA A 236 -9.10 12.19 7.43
C ALA A 236 -9.32 12.81 6.04
N ALA A 237 -8.27 12.96 5.23
CA ALA A 237 -8.38 13.44 3.86
C ALA A 237 -9.23 12.52 2.96
N LEU A 238 -9.08 11.20 3.06
CA LEU A 238 -9.94 10.24 2.33
C LEU A 238 -11.41 10.34 2.75
N GLU A 239 -11.67 10.46 4.06
CA GLU A 239 -13.03 10.60 4.59
C GLU A 239 -13.67 11.91 4.11
N MET A 240 -12.95 13.02 4.21
CA MET A 240 -13.42 14.34 3.78
C MET A 240 -13.68 14.36 2.27
N ALA A 241 -12.81 13.79 1.46
CA ALA A 241 -13.02 13.70 0.03
C ALA A 241 -14.30 12.92 -0.32
N THR A 242 -14.62 11.87 0.44
CA THR A 242 -15.87 11.12 0.27
C THR A 242 -17.09 11.95 0.65
N ARG A 243 -17.08 12.61 1.82
CA ARG A 243 -18.21 13.43 2.30
C ARG A 243 -18.46 14.67 1.44
N LEU A 244 -17.40 15.27 0.92
CA LEU A 244 -17.46 16.50 0.13
C LEU A 244 -17.59 16.25 -1.37
N GLY A 245 -17.46 14.99 -1.82
CA GLY A 245 -17.48 14.63 -3.24
C GLY A 245 -16.28 15.20 -4.02
N LEU A 246 -15.12 15.31 -3.38
CA LEU A 246 -13.92 15.87 -4.03
C LEU A 246 -13.43 14.93 -5.13
N ALA A 247 -13.21 15.51 -6.31
CA ALA A 247 -12.63 14.83 -7.45
C ALA A 247 -11.10 14.86 -7.39
N GLY A 248 -10.45 13.78 -7.79
CA GLY A 248 -9.00 13.72 -7.92
C GLY A 248 -8.43 12.37 -7.46
N PRO A 249 -7.43 11.83 -8.17
CA PRO A 249 -6.79 10.58 -7.79
C PRO A 249 -5.85 10.74 -6.59
N VAL A 250 -5.39 11.97 -6.31
CA VAL A 250 -4.44 12.28 -5.23
C VAL A 250 -4.99 13.44 -4.40
N LEU A 251 -5.02 13.26 -3.08
CA LEU A 251 -5.47 14.22 -2.09
C LEU A 251 -4.29 14.57 -1.20
N ARG A 252 -4.03 15.85 -0.92
CA ARG A 252 -3.05 16.25 0.10
C ARG A 252 -3.80 16.77 1.32
N ALA A 253 -3.45 16.27 2.50
CA ALA A 253 -4.03 16.76 3.74
C ALA A 253 -3.77 18.26 3.95
N ALA A 254 -2.62 18.76 3.47
CA ALA A 254 -2.28 20.18 3.48
C ALA A 254 -3.32 21.07 2.76
N ASP A 255 -3.90 20.58 1.67
CA ASP A 255 -4.89 21.32 0.87
C ASP A 255 -6.29 21.30 1.50
N LEU A 256 -6.50 20.43 2.50
CA LEU A 256 -7.79 20.17 3.13
C LEU A 256 -7.87 20.67 4.57
N LEU A 257 -6.86 21.39 5.07
CA LEU A 257 -6.76 21.80 6.49
C LEU A 257 -7.91 22.69 6.98
N VAL A 258 -8.63 23.37 6.08
CA VAL A 258 -9.78 24.19 6.45
C VAL A 258 -10.96 23.34 6.94
N TYR A 259 -11.14 22.14 6.41
CA TYR A 259 -12.32 21.32 6.71
C TYR A 259 -12.29 20.73 8.14
N PRO A 260 -11.16 20.19 8.66
CA PRO A 260 -11.07 19.79 10.06
C PRO A 260 -11.27 20.97 11.03
N VAL A 261 -10.82 22.17 10.66
CA VAL A 261 -11.07 23.39 11.47
C VAL A 261 -12.56 23.68 11.55
N LEU A 262 -13.27 23.65 10.43
CA LEU A 262 -14.73 23.84 10.38
C LEU A 262 -15.49 22.74 11.14
N ALA A 263 -15.01 21.49 11.07
CA ALA A 263 -15.66 20.35 11.70
C ALA A 263 -15.39 20.24 13.21
N ARG A 264 -14.48 21.06 13.77
CA ARG A 264 -14.04 20.94 15.17
C ARG A 264 -15.14 21.29 16.17
N ASP A 265 -15.97 22.29 15.86
CA ASP A 265 -17.15 22.64 16.63
C ASP A 265 -18.41 22.18 15.89
N ARG A 266 -18.79 20.92 16.14
CA ARG A 266 -19.95 20.31 15.49
C ARG A 266 -21.24 21.08 15.80
N GLN A 267 -21.41 21.61 17.01
CA GLN A 267 -22.65 22.30 17.39
C GLN A 267 -22.75 23.64 16.65
N ALA A 268 -21.67 24.42 16.62
CA ALA A 268 -21.64 25.66 15.84
C ALA A 268 -21.90 25.41 14.34
N LEU A 269 -21.38 24.30 13.79
CA LEU A 269 -21.65 23.92 12.41
C LEU A 269 -23.12 23.54 12.18
N VAL A 270 -23.72 22.80 13.11
CA VAL A 270 -25.16 22.46 13.10
C VAL A 270 -26.02 23.72 13.16
N ASP A 271 -25.69 24.67 14.03
CA ASP A 271 -26.43 25.91 14.20
C ASP A 271 -26.32 26.78 12.93
N LEU A 272 -25.12 26.87 12.34
CA LEU A 272 -24.89 27.55 11.06
C LEU A 272 -25.74 26.96 9.94
N VAL A 273 -25.74 25.63 9.79
CA VAL A 273 -26.53 24.93 8.75
C VAL A 273 -28.03 25.12 9.00
N SER A 274 -28.48 24.91 10.24
CA SER A 274 -29.90 25.03 10.61
C SER A 274 -30.44 26.43 10.38
N HIS A 275 -29.68 27.45 10.77
CA HIS A 275 -30.10 28.85 10.64
C HIS A 275 -30.05 29.31 9.17
N THR A 276 -28.96 28.99 8.46
CA THR A 276 -28.71 29.52 7.11
C THR A 276 -29.48 28.75 6.04
N LEU A 277 -29.47 27.41 6.11
CA LEU A 277 -29.99 26.52 5.07
C LEU A 277 -31.30 25.84 5.47
N GLY A 278 -31.61 25.74 6.75
CA GLY A 278 -32.88 25.20 7.25
C GLY A 278 -34.13 25.78 6.55
N PRO A 279 -34.21 27.10 6.26
CA PRO A 279 -35.33 27.67 5.51
C PRO A 279 -35.58 27.06 4.12
N LEU A 280 -34.57 26.44 3.49
CA LEU A 280 -34.69 25.76 2.19
C LEU A 280 -35.61 24.53 2.24
N THR A 281 -35.81 23.93 3.42
CA THR A 281 -36.76 22.81 3.62
C THR A 281 -38.20 23.18 3.28
N ARG A 282 -38.55 24.48 3.35
CA ARG A 282 -39.87 25.02 2.98
C ARG A 282 -40.09 25.12 1.47
N ALA A 283 -39.06 24.86 0.66
CA ALA A 283 -39.19 24.87 -0.79
C ALA A 283 -40.00 23.66 -1.28
N ARG A 284 -40.75 23.87 -2.37
CA ARG A 284 -41.41 22.76 -3.06
C ARG A 284 -40.34 21.83 -3.63
N GLY A 285 -40.34 20.56 -3.22
CA GLY A 285 -39.29 19.59 -3.56
C GLY A 285 -38.16 19.49 -2.53
N GLY A 286 -38.28 20.16 -1.37
CA GLY A 286 -37.31 20.08 -0.28
C GLY A 286 -36.04 20.91 -0.52
N ALA A 287 -35.07 20.78 0.39
CA ALA A 287 -33.83 21.56 0.35
C ALA A 287 -32.85 21.08 -0.73
N THR A 288 -32.85 19.79 -1.08
CA THR A 288 -31.83 19.16 -1.94
C THR A 288 -31.61 19.88 -3.28
N PRO A 289 -32.62 20.20 -4.10
CA PRO A 289 -32.38 20.84 -5.40
C PRO A 289 -31.75 22.23 -5.29
N LEU A 290 -32.03 22.95 -4.19
CA LEU A 290 -31.48 24.28 -3.93
C LEU A 290 -30.05 24.19 -3.37
N LEU A 291 -29.75 23.16 -2.57
CA LEU A 291 -28.38 22.85 -2.14
C LEU A 291 -27.49 22.44 -3.31
N ASP A 292 -27.99 21.60 -4.21
CA ASP A 292 -27.26 21.23 -5.44
C ASP A 292 -26.97 22.46 -6.30
N THR A 293 -27.92 23.40 -6.34
CA THR A 293 -27.77 24.69 -7.03
C THR A 293 -26.67 25.53 -6.38
N LEU A 294 -26.68 25.71 -5.06
CA LEU A 294 -25.64 26.46 -4.35
C LEU A 294 -24.26 25.81 -4.49
N GLY A 295 -24.17 24.51 -4.26
CA GLY A 295 -22.93 23.76 -4.39
C GLY A 295 -22.32 23.91 -5.78
N THR A 296 -23.11 23.63 -6.82
CA THR A 296 -22.63 23.74 -8.21
C THR A 296 -22.30 25.19 -8.59
N TYR A 297 -23.04 26.17 -8.07
CA TYR A 297 -22.75 27.59 -8.29
C TYR A 297 -21.39 27.99 -7.69
N PHE A 298 -21.11 27.60 -6.45
CA PHE A 298 -19.83 27.86 -5.80
C PHE A 298 -18.67 27.09 -6.46
N ASP A 299 -18.87 25.82 -6.79
CA ASP A 299 -17.89 24.97 -7.50
C ASP A 299 -17.59 25.45 -8.94
N SER A 300 -18.41 26.37 -9.46
CA SER A 300 -18.23 27.03 -10.77
C SER A 300 -17.65 28.44 -10.65
N GLY A 301 -17.07 28.79 -9.50
CA GLY A 301 -16.51 30.13 -9.26
C GLY A 301 -17.58 31.23 -9.24
N CYS A 302 -18.82 30.89 -8.87
CA CYS A 302 -19.97 31.80 -8.88
C CYS A 302 -20.35 32.29 -10.29
N VAL A 303 -19.97 31.55 -11.35
CA VAL A 303 -20.37 31.83 -12.73
C VAL A 303 -21.68 31.11 -13.06
N ALA A 304 -22.77 31.88 -13.16
CA ALA A 304 -24.11 31.34 -13.39
C ALA A 304 -24.23 30.53 -14.71
N ALA A 305 -23.58 30.96 -15.79
CA ALA A 305 -23.62 30.23 -17.06
C ALA A 305 -22.98 28.83 -16.95
N GLU A 306 -21.84 28.73 -16.26
CA GLU A 306 -21.14 27.47 -16.06
C GLU A 306 -21.91 26.54 -15.12
N ALA A 307 -22.46 27.07 -14.03
CA ALA A 307 -23.27 26.28 -13.10
C ALA A 307 -24.56 25.76 -13.76
N ALA A 308 -25.21 26.57 -14.59
CA ALA A 308 -26.39 26.16 -15.35
C ALA A 308 -26.05 25.02 -16.33
N ARG A 309 -24.92 25.13 -17.04
CA ARG A 309 -24.42 24.08 -17.93
C ARG A 309 -24.17 22.77 -17.20
N ARG A 310 -23.51 22.80 -16.03
CA ARG A 310 -23.25 21.60 -15.21
C ARG A 310 -24.53 20.94 -14.68
N LEU A 311 -25.55 21.74 -14.35
CA LEU A 311 -26.86 21.25 -13.89
C LEU A 311 -27.83 20.90 -15.04
N SER A 312 -27.42 21.01 -16.30
CA SER A 312 -28.30 20.86 -17.47
C SER A 312 -29.54 21.79 -17.42
N LEU A 313 -29.35 23.03 -16.96
CA LEU A 313 -30.39 24.06 -16.87
C LEU A 313 -30.12 25.21 -17.84
N SER A 314 -31.16 25.98 -18.15
CA SER A 314 -30.97 27.31 -18.74
C SER A 314 -30.43 28.28 -17.69
N VAL A 315 -29.67 29.29 -18.12
CA VAL A 315 -29.16 30.35 -17.21
C VAL A 315 -30.31 31.03 -16.46
N ARG A 316 -31.42 31.29 -17.14
CA ARG A 316 -32.64 31.86 -16.53
C ARG A 316 -33.20 30.99 -15.41
N ALA A 317 -33.25 29.67 -15.62
CA ALA A 317 -33.73 28.74 -14.60
C ALA A 317 -32.80 28.70 -13.38
N LEU A 318 -31.48 28.77 -13.58
CA LEU A 318 -30.52 28.88 -12.48
C LEU A 318 -30.69 30.20 -11.71
N THR A 319 -30.75 31.34 -12.40
CA THR A 319 -30.96 32.66 -11.77
C THR A 319 -32.23 32.67 -10.95
N TYR A 320 -33.33 32.11 -11.46
CA TYR A 320 -34.57 31.97 -10.72
C TYR A 320 -34.41 31.13 -9.44
N ARG A 321 -33.64 30.04 -9.48
CA ARG A 321 -33.34 29.23 -8.28
C ARG A 321 -32.50 30.00 -7.26
N LEU A 322 -31.50 30.77 -7.70
CA LEU A 322 -30.69 31.63 -6.81
C LEU A 322 -31.54 32.73 -6.16
N GLU A 323 -32.40 33.40 -6.91
CA GLU A 323 -33.37 34.36 -6.37
C GLU A 323 -34.33 33.70 -5.36
N ARG A 324 -34.75 32.46 -5.63
CA ARG A 324 -35.60 31.71 -4.72
C ARG A 324 -34.87 31.38 -3.41
N ILE A 325 -33.59 30.99 -3.48
CA ILE A 325 -32.74 30.78 -2.30
C ILE A 325 -32.66 32.08 -1.49
N HIS A 326 -32.41 33.21 -2.15
CA HIS A 326 -32.38 34.51 -1.49
C HIS A 326 -33.69 34.83 -0.77
N LYS A 327 -34.84 34.66 -1.43
CA LYS A 327 -36.16 34.88 -0.82
C LYS A 327 -36.45 33.97 0.38
N LEU A 328 -35.92 32.74 0.38
CA LEU A 328 -36.17 31.77 1.46
C LEU A 328 -35.25 31.97 2.67
N THR A 329 -33.99 32.31 2.42
CA THR A 329 -32.92 32.38 3.43
C THR A 329 -32.63 33.80 3.90
N GLY A 330 -33.01 34.82 3.11
CA GLY A 330 -32.60 36.22 3.32
C GLY A 330 -31.17 36.52 2.84
N ALA A 331 -30.37 35.50 2.52
CA ALA A 331 -28.97 35.63 2.11
C ALA A 331 -28.86 35.58 0.58
N ASP A 332 -28.21 36.57 -0.02
CA ASP A 332 -27.99 36.62 -1.47
C ASP A 332 -26.71 35.86 -1.85
N PRO A 333 -26.76 34.77 -2.64
CA PRO A 333 -25.57 34.05 -3.09
C PRO A 333 -24.58 34.90 -3.93
N ALA A 334 -25.07 35.98 -4.55
CA ALA A 334 -24.25 36.88 -5.35
C ALA A 334 -23.52 37.93 -4.50
N ASP A 335 -24.04 38.27 -3.31
CA ASP A 335 -23.39 39.21 -2.39
C ASP A 335 -22.16 38.55 -1.72
N PRO A 336 -20.97 39.18 -1.74
CA PRO A 336 -19.74 38.58 -1.18
C PRO A 336 -19.84 38.21 0.31
N THR A 337 -20.53 39.01 1.11
CA THR A 337 -20.64 38.80 2.56
C THR A 337 -21.53 37.60 2.87
N HIS A 338 -22.71 37.55 2.24
CA HIS A 338 -23.63 36.43 2.36
C HIS A 338 -23.08 35.14 1.75
N ARG A 339 -22.33 35.26 0.64
CA ARG A 339 -21.73 34.13 -0.07
C ARG A 339 -20.82 33.30 0.81
N TYR A 340 -19.92 33.93 1.58
CA TYR A 340 -19.00 33.20 2.45
C TYR A 340 -19.75 32.35 3.49
N MET A 341 -20.77 32.93 4.12
CA MET A 341 -21.65 32.22 5.06
C MET A 341 -22.40 31.07 4.38
N LEU A 342 -23.05 31.32 3.22
CA LEU A 342 -23.78 30.30 2.47
C LEU A 342 -22.86 29.15 2.02
N GLN A 343 -21.68 29.47 1.52
CA GLN A 343 -20.71 28.47 1.07
C GLN A 343 -20.21 27.62 2.24
N THR A 344 -19.90 28.25 3.38
CA THR A 344 -19.50 27.54 4.60
C THR A 344 -20.63 26.64 5.11
N ALA A 345 -21.88 27.14 5.09
CA ALA A 345 -23.05 26.34 5.46
C ALA A 345 -23.27 25.16 4.51
N VAL A 346 -23.05 25.32 3.19
CA VAL A 346 -23.17 24.22 2.21
C VAL A 346 -22.08 23.16 2.44
N ILE A 347 -20.85 23.57 2.73
CA ILE A 347 -19.78 22.65 3.14
C ILE A 347 -20.18 21.93 4.43
N GLY A 348 -20.70 22.65 5.41
CA GLY A 348 -21.20 22.09 6.67
C GLY A 348 -22.31 21.08 6.47
N ALA A 349 -23.27 21.37 5.59
CA ALA A 349 -24.36 20.46 5.24
C ALA A 349 -23.83 19.16 4.62
N ARG A 350 -22.88 19.24 3.68
CA ARG A 350 -22.23 18.05 3.08
C ARG A 350 -21.47 17.24 4.12
N LEU A 351 -20.73 17.90 5.01
CA LEU A 351 -20.07 17.21 6.12
C LEU A 351 -21.12 16.51 6.99
N LEU A 352 -22.16 17.19 7.45
CA LEU A 352 -23.19 16.63 8.33
C LEU A 352 -24.14 15.62 7.66
N ASP A 353 -24.00 15.37 6.35
CA ASP A 353 -24.92 14.57 5.53
C ASP A 353 -26.38 15.08 5.60
N TRP A 354 -26.53 16.40 5.70
CA TRP A 354 -27.83 17.07 5.68
C TRP A 354 -28.22 17.42 4.23
N PRO A 355 -29.48 17.21 3.80
CA PRO A 355 -30.67 16.91 4.60
C PRO A 355 -31.03 15.43 4.75
N ASN A 356 -30.15 14.50 4.36
CA ASN A 356 -30.43 13.05 4.46
C ASN A 356 -30.48 12.58 5.92
N ARG A 357 -29.64 13.19 6.78
CA ARG A 357 -29.68 13.04 8.23
C ARG A 357 -30.21 14.31 8.88
N SER A 358 -31.02 14.13 9.92
CA SER A 358 -31.39 15.21 10.82
C SER A 358 -30.16 15.71 11.58
N LEU A 359 -30.11 17.02 11.84
CA LEU A 359 -28.98 17.70 12.48
C LEU A 359 -28.84 17.38 13.96
#